data_AF-A0A2E4W946-F1
#
_entry.id   AF-A0A2E4W946-F1
#
_cell.length_a   1.000
_cell.length_b   1.000
_cell.length_c   1.000
_cell.angle_alpha   90.00
_cell.angle_beta   90.00
_cell.angle_gamma   90.00
#
_symmetry.space_group_name_H-M   'P 1'
#
loop_
_entity.id
_entity.type
_entity.pdbx_description
1 polymer ?
#
loop_
_entity_poly.entity_id
_entity_poly.type
_entity_poly.pdbx_seq_one_letter_code
_entity_poly.pdbx_strand_id
1 'polypeptide(L)'
;MPLFDDRGHLFGRINLIDAAVAIVVLLFIPLGYGAYQLFRTPAPEILTIEPGTLLQGDNLTVTVEGKYLQPFLRAVVGNREAQLLVETPTQGEIRLPALDPGVHDLVLFDVSREVARFPAAIVIEALPERSVELPTLEIRVLGAFTGLELESAAMPAESETFGMQGESGSGEILAVAPVEREVMQLAGGPSVARRDGDKVRVVALVRVRCALIGGECSVGGTTVAPGAVLTLVRQAGSFPFDVMELYRPPTELQAEVTVMGAFVGLDEARAERISSLGESSEASSESWGRILSLGRPEPENVRLTGGVHAGTTGKRRIRALVAIRCAIVGHECRLGSKEVRVGIDLAIPTREGIAWFEVAEIYPGATERLVELKVAGAFVALDRDQAQRLAATAVSDQPNQPWGKVLALGPPEPEIVVLAEDSGPVGAGTTGKFKVDALVAVRCVVAGTGCRLGSTTIGPESMLSVPTTEGLLLFDAAEIQPAETTLVDVT
;
A
#
# COMPACT_ATOMS: atom_id res chain seq x y z
N MET A 1 -109.83 -46.95 -22.52
CA MET A 1 -108.75 -47.90 -22.15
C MET A 1 -108.50 -47.73 -20.66
N PRO A 2 -108.51 -48.79 -19.85
CA PRO A 2 -108.27 -48.66 -18.41
C PRO A 2 -106.83 -48.20 -18.18
N LEU A 3 -106.64 -47.19 -17.31
CA LEU A 3 -105.34 -46.58 -17.00
C LEU A 3 -104.42 -47.53 -16.20
N PHE A 4 -105.02 -48.52 -15.55
CA PHE A 4 -104.36 -49.57 -14.77
C PHE A 4 -104.96 -50.93 -15.17
N ASP A 5 -104.13 -51.96 -15.33
CA ASP A 5 -104.60 -53.35 -15.51
C ASP A 5 -104.81 -54.07 -14.15
N ASP A 6 -105.47 -55.23 -14.17
CA ASP A 6 -105.78 -56.03 -12.96
C ASP A 6 -104.53 -56.58 -12.24
N ARG A 7 -103.33 -56.34 -12.78
CA ARG A 7 -102.03 -56.71 -12.18
C ARG A 7 -101.26 -55.49 -11.66
N GLY A 8 -101.83 -54.28 -11.73
CA GLY A 8 -101.21 -53.05 -11.24
C GLY A 8 -100.17 -52.45 -12.18
N HIS A 9 -100.20 -52.76 -13.49
CA HIS A 9 -99.33 -52.11 -14.47
C HIS A 9 -99.97 -50.86 -15.08
N LEU A 10 -99.17 -49.80 -15.22
CA LEU A 10 -99.56 -48.54 -15.86
C LEU A 10 -99.26 -48.67 -17.36
N PHE A 11 -100.28 -48.51 -18.21
CA PHE A 11 -100.20 -48.70 -19.67
C PHE A 11 -99.64 -50.08 -20.13
N GLY A 12 -99.75 -51.13 -19.30
CA GLY A 12 -99.36 -52.50 -19.64
C GLY A 12 -97.86 -52.76 -19.86
N ARG A 13 -96.98 -51.80 -19.54
CA ARG A 13 -95.51 -51.94 -19.73
C ARG A 13 -94.66 -51.59 -18.52
N ILE A 14 -95.15 -50.74 -17.61
CA ILE A 14 -94.37 -50.24 -16.47
C ILE A 14 -95.06 -50.66 -15.18
N ASN A 15 -94.30 -51.23 -14.24
CA ASN A 15 -94.79 -51.53 -12.90
C ASN A 15 -95.09 -50.21 -12.17
N LEU A 16 -96.27 -50.11 -11.54
CA LEU A 16 -96.69 -48.91 -10.80
C LEU A 16 -95.64 -48.47 -9.76
N ILE A 17 -94.98 -49.44 -9.12
CA ILE A 17 -93.94 -49.19 -8.13
C ILE A 17 -92.75 -48.48 -8.78
N ASP A 18 -92.30 -48.91 -9.95
CA ASP A 18 -91.16 -48.31 -10.66
C ASP A 18 -91.48 -46.88 -11.11
N ALA A 19 -92.71 -46.63 -11.57
CA ALA A 19 -93.17 -45.28 -11.92
C ALA A 19 -93.18 -44.35 -10.69
N ALA A 20 -93.66 -44.83 -9.54
CA ALA A 20 -93.65 -44.07 -8.29
C ALA A 20 -92.21 -43.75 -7.81
N VAL A 21 -91.30 -44.73 -7.87
CA VAL A 21 -89.87 -44.53 -7.53
C VAL A 21 -89.22 -43.51 -8.46
N ALA A 22 -89.47 -43.59 -9.78
CA ALA A 22 -88.91 -42.65 -10.75
C ALA A 22 -89.37 -41.20 -10.47
N ILE A 23 -90.65 -40.99 -10.13
CA ILE A 23 -91.19 -39.68 -9.76
C ILE A 23 -90.50 -39.15 -8.49
N VAL A 24 -90.35 -39.99 -7.47
CA VAL A 24 -89.69 -39.62 -6.22
C VAL A 24 -88.23 -39.22 -6.46
N VAL A 25 -87.48 -39.99 -7.25
CA VAL A 25 -86.09 -39.66 -7.63
C VAL A 25 -86.03 -38.33 -8.39
N LEU A 26 -86.92 -38.13 -9.37
CA LEU A 26 -87.00 -36.87 -10.12
C LEU A 26 -87.33 -35.66 -9.22
N LEU A 27 -88.10 -35.87 -8.15
CA LEU A 27 -88.40 -34.84 -7.14
C LEU A 27 -87.20 -34.55 -6.22
N PHE A 28 -86.42 -35.58 -5.87
CA PHE A 28 -85.24 -35.42 -5.01
C PHE A 28 -84.06 -34.75 -5.70
N ILE A 29 -83.91 -34.87 -7.02
CA ILE A 29 -82.81 -34.21 -7.76
C ILE A 29 -82.81 -32.68 -7.59
N PRO A 30 -83.90 -31.93 -7.87
CA PRO A 30 -83.90 -30.48 -7.71
C PRO A 30 -83.85 -30.06 -6.24
N LEU A 31 -84.42 -30.84 -5.32
CA LEU A 31 -84.30 -30.60 -3.87
C LEU A 31 -82.85 -30.76 -3.40
N GLY A 32 -82.17 -31.83 -3.83
CA GLY A 32 -80.77 -32.08 -3.54
C GLY A 32 -79.85 -31.03 -4.14
N TYR A 33 -80.09 -30.62 -5.39
CA TYR A 33 -79.36 -29.53 -6.03
C TYR A 33 -79.59 -28.17 -5.35
N GLY A 34 -80.85 -27.87 -4.99
CA GLY A 34 -81.20 -26.66 -4.25
C GLY A 34 -80.53 -26.60 -2.87
N ALA A 35 -80.54 -27.71 -2.13
CA ALA A 35 -79.83 -27.83 -0.88
C ALA A 35 -78.32 -27.66 -1.08
N TYR A 36 -77.73 -28.30 -2.10
CA TYR A 36 -76.32 -28.13 -2.41
C TYR A 36 -75.97 -26.67 -2.70
N GLN A 37 -76.76 -25.95 -3.51
CA GLN A 37 -76.49 -24.55 -3.80
C GLN A 37 -76.66 -23.64 -2.57
N LEU A 38 -77.61 -23.95 -1.68
CA LEU A 38 -77.86 -23.15 -0.48
C LEU A 38 -76.78 -23.35 0.59
N PHE A 39 -76.21 -24.55 0.69
CA PHE A 39 -75.24 -24.92 1.72
C PHE A 39 -73.80 -25.00 1.21
N ARG A 40 -73.55 -24.73 -0.08
CA ARG A 40 -72.19 -24.66 -0.61
C ARG A 40 -71.48 -23.44 -0.03
N THR A 41 -70.34 -23.67 0.59
CA THR A 41 -69.44 -22.60 1.00
C THR A 41 -68.89 -21.91 -0.24
N PRO A 42 -69.05 -20.57 -0.37
CA PRO A 42 -68.40 -19.82 -1.43
C PRO A 42 -66.87 -19.91 -1.28
N ALA A 43 -66.15 -19.84 -2.40
CA ALA A 43 -64.70 -19.84 -2.38
C ALA A 43 -64.18 -18.55 -1.70
N PRO A 44 -63.11 -18.63 -0.89
CA PRO A 44 -62.53 -17.45 -0.26
C PRO A 44 -61.95 -16.51 -1.32
N GLU A 45 -62.15 -15.22 -1.13
CA GLU A 45 -61.63 -14.14 -1.99
C GLU A 45 -60.75 -13.22 -1.14
N ILE A 46 -59.53 -12.93 -1.58
CA ILE A 46 -58.66 -11.92 -0.96
C ILE A 46 -58.77 -10.66 -1.81
N LEU A 47 -59.07 -9.54 -1.16
CA LEU A 47 -59.22 -8.23 -1.78
C LEU A 47 -57.91 -7.43 -1.67
N THR A 48 -57.30 -7.40 -0.48
CA THR A 48 -56.07 -6.65 -0.21
C THR A 48 -55.14 -7.42 0.71
N ILE A 49 -53.84 -7.16 0.56
CA ILE A 49 -52.77 -7.68 1.43
C ILE A 49 -51.89 -6.49 1.80
N GLU A 50 -51.80 -6.19 3.09
CA GLU A 50 -51.05 -5.04 3.60
C GLU A 50 -50.08 -5.44 4.72
N PRO A 51 -48.77 -5.19 4.57
CA PRO A 51 -48.10 -4.70 3.37
C PRO A 51 -47.96 -5.81 2.29
N GLY A 52 -48.01 -5.43 1.01
CA GLY A 52 -47.75 -6.34 -0.12
C GLY A 52 -46.26 -6.50 -0.45
N THR A 53 -45.41 -5.59 0.03
CA THR A 53 -43.95 -5.61 -0.13
C THR A 53 -43.27 -5.57 1.24
N LEU A 54 -42.31 -6.46 1.47
CA LEU A 54 -41.61 -6.63 2.74
C LEU A 54 -40.11 -6.76 2.51
N LEU A 55 -39.31 -6.28 3.45
CA LEU A 55 -37.88 -6.58 3.48
C LEU A 55 -37.65 -7.99 4.05
N GLN A 56 -36.69 -8.71 3.50
CA GLN A 56 -36.30 -10.04 3.97
C GLN A 56 -35.99 -10.02 5.48
N GLY A 57 -36.60 -10.95 6.22
CA GLY A 57 -36.44 -11.07 7.67
C GLY A 57 -37.23 -12.23 8.24
N ASP A 58 -37.08 -12.44 9.54
CA ASP A 58 -37.81 -13.46 10.29
C ASP A 58 -39.11 -12.89 10.88
N ASN A 59 -40.14 -13.73 10.99
CA ASN A 59 -41.44 -13.39 11.60
C ASN A 59 -42.19 -12.22 10.92
N LEU A 60 -42.14 -12.16 9.59
CA LEU A 60 -42.89 -11.17 8.82
C LEU A 60 -44.40 -11.45 8.94
N THR A 61 -45.20 -10.40 9.02
CA THR A 61 -46.65 -10.49 9.21
C THR A 61 -47.35 -9.58 8.22
N VAL A 62 -48.40 -10.08 7.56
CA VAL A 62 -49.25 -9.30 6.65
C VAL A 62 -50.71 -9.41 7.08
N THR A 63 -51.43 -8.31 6.95
CA THR A 63 -52.88 -8.26 7.15
C THR A 63 -53.56 -8.55 5.82
N VAL A 64 -54.62 -9.35 5.83
CA VAL A 64 -55.43 -9.68 4.66
C VAL A 64 -56.88 -9.25 4.86
N GLU A 65 -57.42 -8.54 3.88
CA GLU A 65 -58.85 -8.25 3.77
C GLU A 65 -59.45 -9.11 2.67
N GLY A 66 -60.63 -9.66 2.91
CA GLY A 66 -61.23 -10.64 2.00
C GLY A 66 -62.71 -10.85 2.20
N LYS A 67 -63.22 -11.94 1.63
CA LYS A 67 -64.56 -12.46 1.84
C LYS A 67 -64.49 -13.96 2.05
N TYR A 68 -65.38 -14.44 2.92
CA TYR A 68 -65.53 -15.87 3.22
C TYR A 68 -64.24 -16.50 3.75
N LEU A 69 -63.44 -15.73 4.50
CA LEU A 69 -62.30 -16.26 5.24
C LEU A 69 -62.80 -17.18 6.35
N GLN A 70 -62.20 -18.35 6.46
CA GLN A 70 -62.61 -19.38 7.41
C GLN A 70 -61.40 -19.82 8.26
N PRO A 71 -61.55 -19.97 9.58
CA PRO A 71 -60.43 -20.28 10.48
C PRO A 71 -59.70 -21.60 10.21
N PHE A 72 -60.30 -22.51 9.43
CA PHE A 72 -59.72 -23.81 9.08
C PHE A 72 -58.97 -23.80 7.75
N LEU A 73 -58.93 -22.67 7.04
CA LEU A 73 -58.13 -22.53 5.83
C LEU A 73 -56.64 -22.56 6.16
N ARG A 74 -55.87 -23.25 5.34
CA ARG A 74 -54.41 -23.27 5.40
C ARG A 74 -53.86 -22.35 4.33
N ALA A 75 -52.93 -21.46 4.71
CA ALA A 75 -52.24 -20.59 3.77
C ALA A 75 -50.88 -21.17 3.41
N VAL A 76 -50.52 -21.09 2.12
CA VAL A 76 -49.20 -21.43 1.61
C VAL A 76 -48.70 -20.24 0.81
N VAL A 77 -47.48 -19.78 1.10
CA VAL A 77 -46.82 -18.68 0.40
C VAL A 77 -45.60 -19.23 -0.33
N GLY A 78 -45.59 -19.10 -1.66
CA GLY A 78 -44.61 -19.76 -2.54
C GLY A 78 -44.68 -21.29 -2.40
N ASN A 79 -43.72 -21.86 -1.68
CA ASN A 79 -43.64 -23.30 -1.38
C ASN A 79 -43.62 -23.61 0.14
N ARG A 80 -43.89 -22.63 0.99
CA ARG A 80 -43.85 -22.76 2.45
C ARG A 80 -45.24 -22.55 3.06
N GLU A 81 -45.56 -23.35 4.07
CA GLU A 81 -46.80 -23.16 4.84
C GLU A 81 -46.70 -21.91 5.72
N ALA A 82 -47.74 -21.10 5.71
CA ALA A 82 -47.88 -19.87 6.48
C ALA A 82 -49.04 -20.00 7.47
N GLN A 83 -48.94 -19.34 8.62
CA GLN A 83 -50.01 -19.38 9.61
C GLN A 83 -51.05 -18.31 9.30
N LEU A 84 -52.28 -18.75 8.96
CA LEU A 84 -53.43 -17.86 8.79
C LEU A 84 -54.22 -17.76 10.10
N LEU A 85 -54.37 -16.55 10.62
CA LEU A 85 -55.16 -16.22 11.78
C LEU A 85 -56.37 -15.40 11.32
N VAL A 86 -57.55 -16.03 11.27
CA VAL A 86 -58.77 -15.37 10.83
C VAL A 86 -59.43 -14.67 12.02
N GLU A 87 -59.53 -13.35 11.96
CA GLU A 87 -60.23 -12.55 12.97
C GLU A 87 -61.73 -12.50 12.70
N THR A 88 -62.09 -12.28 11.44
CA THR A 88 -63.48 -12.22 10.96
C THR A 88 -63.60 -12.88 9.58
N PRO A 89 -64.81 -13.17 9.07
CA PRO A 89 -64.98 -13.68 7.70
C PRO A 89 -64.46 -12.75 6.59
N THR A 90 -64.06 -11.52 6.93
CA THR A 90 -63.54 -10.52 6.00
C THR A 90 -62.14 -10.03 6.33
N GLN A 91 -61.54 -10.46 7.45
CA GLN A 91 -60.24 -9.99 7.90
C GLN A 91 -59.43 -11.11 8.57
N GLY A 92 -58.14 -11.15 8.29
CA GLY A 92 -57.19 -12.03 8.97
C GLY A 92 -55.76 -11.52 8.90
N GLU A 93 -54.87 -12.24 9.57
CA GLU A 93 -53.44 -12.03 9.61
C GLU A 93 -52.73 -13.28 9.07
N ILE A 94 -51.72 -13.11 8.23
CA ILE A 94 -50.85 -14.19 7.78
C ILE A 94 -49.45 -13.94 8.33
N ARG A 95 -48.97 -14.89 9.13
CA ARG A 95 -47.57 -14.92 9.57
C ARG A 95 -46.75 -15.71 8.58
N LEU A 96 -45.81 -15.02 7.94
CA LEU A 96 -44.99 -15.56 6.89
C LEU A 96 -43.80 -16.32 7.49
N PRO A 97 -43.44 -17.48 6.89
CA PRO A 97 -42.19 -18.15 7.21
C PRO A 97 -41.00 -17.36 6.65
N ALA A 98 -39.78 -17.81 6.95
CA ALA A 98 -38.60 -17.31 6.25
C ALA A 98 -38.72 -17.63 4.75
N LEU A 99 -38.79 -16.58 3.93
CA LEU A 99 -38.93 -16.64 2.47
C LEU A 99 -37.68 -16.02 1.83
N ASP A 100 -37.24 -16.60 0.71
CA ASP A 100 -36.16 -16.05 -0.10
C ASP A 100 -36.63 -14.76 -0.81
N PRO A 101 -35.71 -13.85 -1.17
CA PRO A 101 -36.05 -12.66 -1.94
C PRO A 101 -36.72 -13.02 -3.27
N GLY A 102 -37.82 -12.35 -3.60
CA GLY A 102 -38.59 -12.62 -4.82
C GLY A 102 -40.09 -12.37 -4.66
N VAL A 103 -40.82 -12.71 -5.73
CA VAL A 103 -42.28 -12.60 -5.81
C VAL A 103 -42.89 -13.96 -5.51
N HIS A 104 -43.83 -14.01 -4.56
CA HIS A 104 -44.44 -15.24 -4.06
C HIS A 104 -45.96 -15.23 -4.23
N ASP A 105 -46.51 -16.37 -4.65
CA ASP A 105 -47.94 -16.61 -4.72
C ASP A 105 -48.50 -16.95 -3.34
N LEU A 106 -49.75 -16.55 -3.06
CA LEU A 106 -50.50 -17.00 -1.90
C LEU A 106 -51.59 -17.99 -2.33
N VAL A 107 -51.62 -19.16 -1.72
CA VAL A 107 -52.60 -20.22 -2.02
C VAL A 107 -53.33 -20.60 -0.74
N LEU A 108 -54.65 -20.67 -0.81
CA LEU A 108 -55.51 -21.11 0.28
C LEU A 108 -55.99 -22.54 0.03
N PHE A 109 -55.86 -23.39 1.04
CA PHE A 109 -56.28 -24.77 1.04
C PHE A 109 -57.38 -25.03 2.07
N ASP A 110 -58.37 -25.80 1.66
CA ASP A 110 -59.32 -26.47 2.55
C ASP A 110 -58.87 -27.93 2.67
N VAL A 111 -58.23 -28.26 3.81
CA VAL A 111 -57.52 -29.52 4.06
C VAL A 111 -56.39 -29.77 3.06
N SER A 112 -56.70 -30.37 1.91
CA SER A 112 -55.76 -30.68 0.82
C SER A 112 -56.24 -30.18 -0.54
N ARG A 113 -57.42 -29.55 -0.61
CA ARG A 113 -57.96 -29.00 -1.84
C ARG A 113 -57.61 -27.52 -1.93
N GLU A 114 -56.95 -27.13 -3.01
CA GLU A 114 -56.77 -25.72 -3.37
C GLU A 114 -58.14 -25.10 -3.61
N VAL A 115 -58.48 -24.06 -2.84
CA VAL A 115 -59.76 -23.34 -2.95
C VAL A 115 -59.61 -21.96 -3.57
N ALA A 116 -58.43 -21.35 -3.45
CA ALA A 116 -58.09 -20.08 -4.08
C ALA A 116 -56.58 -19.92 -4.25
N ARG A 117 -56.16 -19.20 -5.29
CA ARG A 117 -54.77 -18.84 -5.60
C ARG A 117 -54.70 -17.38 -6.00
N PHE A 118 -53.74 -16.68 -5.40
CA PHE A 118 -53.47 -15.26 -5.59
C PHE A 118 -52.03 -15.13 -6.09
N PRO A 119 -51.82 -14.98 -7.40
CA PRO A 119 -50.47 -14.89 -7.96
C PRO A 119 -49.81 -13.57 -7.57
N ALA A 120 -48.50 -13.58 -7.35
CA ALA A 120 -47.71 -12.39 -7.00
C ALA A 120 -48.28 -11.59 -5.82
N ALA A 121 -48.80 -12.29 -4.82
CA ALA A 121 -49.46 -11.72 -3.66
C ALA A 121 -48.50 -11.01 -2.70
N ILE A 122 -47.26 -11.51 -2.58
CA ILE A 122 -46.27 -11.02 -1.62
C ILE A 122 -44.91 -10.85 -2.33
N VAL A 123 -44.25 -9.72 -2.11
CA VAL A 123 -42.89 -9.46 -2.60
C VAL A 123 -41.93 -9.33 -1.43
N ILE A 124 -40.87 -10.13 -1.44
CA ILE A 124 -39.77 -10.07 -0.47
C ILE A 124 -38.57 -9.40 -1.14
N GLU A 125 -38.22 -8.20 -0.69
CA GLU A 125 -37.02 -7.48 -1.12
C GLU A 125 -35.79 -8.00 -0.37
N ALA A 126 -34.69 -8.18 -1.10
CA ALA A 126 -33.42 -8.57 -0.49
C ALA A 126 -32.92 -7.47 0.45
N LEU A 127 -32.36 -7.87 1.59
CA LEU A 127 -31.59 -6.92 2.40
C LEU A 127 -30.43 -6.39 1.54
N PRO A 128 -30.16 -5.07 1.54
CA PRO A 128 -28.98 -4.55 0.86
C PRO A 128 -27.76 -5.22 1.46
N GLU A 129 -27.00 -5.94 0.64
CA GLU A 129 -25.70 -6.48 1.04
C GLU A 129 -24.88 -5.30 1.56
N ARG A 130 -24.62 -5.26 2.86
CA ARG A 130 -23.61 -4.34 3.40
C ARG A 130 -22.28 -4.82 2.86
N SER A 131 -21.86 -4.28 1.72
CA SER A 131 -20.47 -4.21 1.35
C SER A 131 -19.78 -3.45 2.48
N VAL A 132 -19.19 -4.18 3.43
CA VAL A 132 -18.31 -3.61 4.43
C VAL A 132 -17.11 -3.09 3.64
N GLU A 133 -17.17 -1.83 3.26
CA GLU A 133 -16.04 -1.13 2.67
C GLU A 133 -14.97 -1.08 3.76
N LEU A 134 -14.05 -2.04 3.71
CA LEU A 134 -12.92 -2.08 4.63
C LEU A 134 -12.15 -0.78 4.45
N PRO A 135 -11.72 -0.12 5.53
CA PRO A 135 -10.92 1.09 5.39
C PRO A 135 -9.67 0.74 4.58
N THR A 136 -9.49 1.47 3.47
CA THR A 136 -8.34 1.30 2.60
C THR A 136 -7.21 2.21 3.06
N LEU A 137 -5.98 1.71 2.97
CA LEU A 137 -4.77 2.46 3.27
C LEU A 137 -3.88 2.46 2.03
N GLU A 138 -3.28 3.60 1.71
CA GLU A 138 -2.21 3.69 0.73
C GLU A 138 -0.86 3.59 1.44
N ILE A 139 -0.06 2.59 1.06
CA ILE A 139 1.31 2.44 1.54
C ILE A 139 2.28 2.39 0.37
N ARG A 140 3.54 2.77 0.62
CA ARG A 140 4.64 2.62 -0.33
C ARG A 140 5.43 1.37 0.05
N VAL A 141 5.77 0.55 -0.94
CA VAL A 141 6.38 -0.76 -0.76
C VAL A 141 7.59 -0.85 -1.68
N LEU A 142 8.77 -1.08 -1.12
CA LEU A 142 9.94 -1.43 -1.90
C LEU A 142 10.00 -2.94 -2.00
N GLY A 143 10.15 -3.43 -3.22
CA GLY A 143 10.23 -4.86 -3.48
C GLY A 143 10.87 -5.11 -4.83
N ALA A 144 10.82 -6.35 -5.28
CA ALA A 144 11.35 -6.72 -6.58
C ALA A 144 10.39 -7.60 -7.35
N PHE A 145 10.17 -7.24 -8.61
CA PHE A 145 9.57 -8.15 -9.57
C PHE A 145 10.58 -9.25 -9.90
N THR A 146 10.17 -10.51 -9.77
CA THR A 146 11.02 -11.68 -10.02
C THR A 146 10.47 -12.53 -11.16
N GLY A 147 11.35 -13.34 -11.78
CA GLY A 147 10.97 -14.19 -12.90
C GLY A 147 10.58 -13.46 -14.18
N LEU A 148 11.03 -12.21 -14.38
CA LEU A 148 10.80 -11.44 -15.60
C LEU A 148 11.74 -11.90 -16.72
N GLU A 149 11.32 -11.79 -17.98
CA GLU A 149 12.17 -12.04 -19.15
C GLU A 149 12.73 -10.72 -19.70
N LEU A 150 14.02 -10.70 -20.09
CA LEU A 150 14.75 -9.48 -20.48
C LEU A 150 14.12 -8.68 -21.63
N GLU A 151 13.44 -9.36 -22.57
CA GLU A 151 12.82 -8.74 -23.76
C GLU A 151 11.28 -8.66 -23.66
N SER A 152 10.71 -8.84 -22.47
CA SER A 152 9.25 -8.85 -22.31
C SER A 152 8.65 -7.44 -22.22
N ALA A 153 7.50 -7.24 -22.85
CA ALA A 153 6.62 -6.08 -22.62
C ALA A 153 6.13 -5.96 -21.16
N ALA A 154 6.42 -6.97 -20.34
CA ALA A 154 6.19 -6.99 -18.91
C ALA A 154 7.22 -6.21 -18.07
N MET A 155 8.20 -5.53 -18.66
CA MET A 155 9.14 -4.73 -17.85
C MET A 155 8.39 -3.61 -17.12
N PRO A 156 8.53 -3.51 -15.78
CA PRO A 156 7.86 -2.47 -15.02
C PRO A 156 8.38 -1.11 -15.43
N ALA A 157 7.46 -0.18 -15.68
CA ALA A 157 7.77 1.20 -15.99
C ALA A 157 7.32 2.13 -14.86
N GLU A 158 8.04 3.24 -14.68
CA GLU A 158 7.61 4.30 -13.76
C GLU A 158 6.25 4.87 -14.20
N SER A 159 5.42 5.26 -13.23
CA SER A 159 4.04 5.72 -13.41
C SER A 159 3.08 4.69 -14.02
N GLU A 160 3.50 3.43 -14.17
CA GLU A 160 2.60 2.34 -14.55
C GLU A 160 1.59 2.09 -13.42
N THR A 161 0.30 2.08 -13.75
CA THR A 161 -0.78 1.74 -12.80
C THR A 161 -1.22 0.29 -13.01
N PHE A 162 -1.62 -0.36 -11.91
CA PHE A 162 -2.05 -1.75 -11.91
C PHE A 162 -3.29 -1.94 -11.03
N GLY A 163 -4.04 -3.02 -11.28
CA GLY A 163 -5.38 -3.24 -10.70
C GLY A 163 -6.44 -2.26 -11.20
N MET A 164 -7.68 -2.42 -10.73
CA MET A 164 -8.77 -1.47 -11.04
C MET A 164 -8.75 -0.29 -10.07
N GLN A 165 -9.01 0.91 -10.58
CA GLN A 165 -9.03 2.12 -9.76
C GLN A 165 -10.02 1.98 -8.59
N GLY A 166 -9.52 2.12 -7.36
CA GLY A 166 -10.35 2.01 -6.15
C GLY A 166 -10.40 0.61 -5.54
N GLU A 167 -9.85 -0.40 -6.21
CA GLU A 167 -9.80 -1.77 -5.70
C GLU A 167 -8.60 -1.97 -4.76
N SER A 168 -8.77 -2.80 -3.73
CA SER A 168 -7.64 -3.26 -2.91
C SER A 168 -6.70 -4.11 -3.75
N GLY A 169 -5.40 -3.80 -3.73
CA GLY A 169 -4.40 -4.39 -4.61
C GLY A 169 -4.16 -3.62 -5.91
N SER A 170 -4.87 -2.52 -6.13
CA SER A 170 -4.49 -1.53 -7.14
C SER A 170 -3.35 -0.64 -6.65
N GLY A 171 -2.64 -0.04 -7.60
CA GLY A 171 -1.50 0.81 -7.26
C GLY A 171 -0.79 1.43 -8.45
N GLU A 172 0.36 2.03 -8.15
CA GLU A 172 1.21 2.76 -9.08
C GLU A 172 2.68 2.45 -8.81
N ILE A 173 3.45 2.19 -9.86
CA ILE A 173 4.90 2.04 -9.78
C ILE A 173 5.53 3.45 -9.73
N LEU A 174 6.17 3.80 -8.61
CA LEU A 174 6.73 5.13 -8.38
C LEU A 174 8.17 5.28 -8.87
N ALA A 175 8.94 4.20 -8.85
CA ALA A 175 10.33 4.20 -9.30
C ALA A 175 10.76 2.76 -9.59
N VAL A 176 11.66 2.60 -10.57
CA VAL A 176 12.17 1.29 -11.00
C VAL A 176 13.69 1.33 -11.00
N ALA A 177 14.35 0.33 -10.43
CA ALA A 177 15.79 0.17 -10.48
C ALA A 177 16.24 -0.41 -11.83
N PRO A 178 17.51 -0.28 -12.22
CA PRO A 178 18.06 -0.97 -13.37
C PRO A 178 17.80 -2.48 -13.31
N VAL A 179 17.63 -3.10 -14.47
CA VAL A 179 17.40 -4.54 -14.58
C VAL A 179 18.64 -5.30 -14.13
N GLU A 180 18.45 -6.20 -13.16
CA GLU A 180 19.51 -7.05 -12.64
C GLU A 180 19.25 -8.51 -13.04
N ARG A 181 20.31 -9.28 -13.29
CA ARG A 181 20.17 -10.73 -13.46
C ARG A 181 19.76 -11.35 -12.15
N GLU A 182 18.81 -12.28 -12.17
CA GLU A 182 18.35 -12.93 -10.95
C GLU A 182 19.49 -13.76 -10.33
N VAL A 183 19.90 -13.39 -9.11
CA VAL A 183 20.95 -14.08 -8.36
C VAL A 183 20.29 -14.95 -7.29
N MET A 184 20.62 -16.24 -7.28
CA MET A 184 20.09 -17.15 -6.27
C MET A 184 20.92 -17.02 -5.00
N GLN A 185 20.31 -16.53 -3.93
CA GLN A 185 20.96 -16.44 -2.63
C GLN A 185 20.83 -17.81 -1.94
N LEU A 186 21.93 -18.57 -1.92
CA LEU A 186 22.00 -19.82 -1.18
C LEU A 186 22.02 -19.50 0.32
N ALA A 187 21.15 -20.14 1.11
CA ALA A 187 21.10 -19.94 2.55
C ALA A 187 22.50 -20.16 3.18
N GLY A 188 23.07 -19.10 3.76
CA GLY A 188 24.39 -19.14 4.40
C GLY A 188 25.61 -19.14 3.47
N GLY A 189 25.43 -18.91 2.15
CA GLY A 189 26.52 -18.89 1.16
C GLY A 189 26.56 -17.62 0.31
N PRO A 190 27.62 -17.41 -0.49
CA PRO A 190 27.69 -16.32 -1.46
C PRO A 190 26.56 -16.46 -2.48
N SER A 191 26.04 -15.33 -2.94
CA SER A 191 25.01 -15.28 -3.97
C SER A 191 25.57 -15.83 -5.29
N VAL A 192 24.94 -16.87 -5.85
CA VAL A 192 25.37 -17.51 -7.10
C VAL A 192 24.41 -17.10 -8.21
N ALA A 193 24.94 -16.55 -9.30
CA ALA A 193 24.14 -16.23 -10.48
C ALA A 193 23.42 -17.50 -10.96
N ARG A 194 22.09 -17.43 -11.12
CA ARG A 194 21.32 -18.56 -11.63
C ARG A 194 21.79 -18.84 -13.05
N ARG A 195 22.17 -20.09 -13.34
CA ARG A 195 22.64 -20.52 -14.67
C ARG A 195 21.51 -20.59 -15.71
N ASP A 196 20.27 -20.36 -15.29
CA ASP A 196 19.06 -20.39 -16.12
C ASP A 196 18.83 -18.97 -16.69
N GLY A 197 19.17 -18.81 -17.97
CA GLY A 197 19.89 -17.65 -18.50
C GLY A 197 19.14 -16.35 -18.78
N ASP A 198 17.81 -16.29 -18.69
CA ASP A 198 17.06 -15.13 -19.21
C ASP A 198 16.13 -14.45 -18.18
N LYS A 199 16.12 -14.95 -16.93
CA LYS A 199 15.31 -14.38 -15.87
C LYS A 199 16.02 -13.22 -15.17
N VAL A 200 15.30 -12.12 -15.07
CA VAL A 200 15.76 -10.90 -14.44
C VAL A 200 14.88 -10.50 -13.28
N ARG A 201 15.51 -9.77 -12.36
CA ARG A 201 14.90 -9.15 -11.21
C ARG A 201 14.93 -7.65 -11.40
N VAL A 202 13.81 -7.01 -11.11
CA VAL A 202 13.71 -5.55 -11.18
C VAL A 202 13.16 -5.03 -9.86
N VAL A 203 14.01 -4.33 -9.11
CA VAL A 203 13.60 -3.68 -7.86
C VAL A 203 12.72 -2.47 -8.20
N ALA A 204 11.61 -2.29 -7.50
CA ALA A 204 10.72 -1.15 -7.72
C ALA A 204 10.12 -0.65 -6.40
N LEU A 205 9.84 0.64 -6.36
CA LEU A 205 9.06 1.28 -5.31
C LEU A 205 7.63 1.42 -5.83
N VAL A 206 6.69 0.83 -5.12
CA VAL A 206 5.30 0.70 -5.56
C VAL A 206 4.39 1.31 -4.51
N ARG A 207 3.47 2.18 -4.92
CA ARG A 207 2.35 2.62 -4.09
C ARG A 207 1.23 1.61 -4.22
N VAL A 208 0.82 0.99 -3.13
CA VAL A 208 -0.21 -0.05 -3.13
C VAL A 208 -1.36 0.38 -2.24
N ARG A 209 -2.58 0.24 -2.74
CA ARG A 209 -3.82 0.33 -1.95
C ARG A 209 -4.11 -1.02 -1.32
N CYS A 210 -4.33 -1.06 -0.02
CA CYS A 210 -4.63 -2.29 0.69
C CYS A 210 -5.85 -2.13 1.60
N ALA A 211 -6.54 -3.24 1.84
CA ALA A 211 -7.60 -3.31 2.84
C ALA A 211 -6.99 -3.52 4.22
N LEU A 212 -7.45 -2.77 5.23
CA LEU A 212 -7.08 -3.00 6.61
C LEU A 212 -7.91 -4.15 7.21
N ILE A 213 -7.30 -5.31 7.40
CA ILE A 213 -7.91 -6.50 8.00
C ILE A 213 -7.19 -6.78 9.31
N GLY A 214 -7.89 -6.68 10.44
CA GLY A 214 -7.28 -6.89 11.76
C GLY A 214 -6.18 -5.88 12.13
N GLY A 215 -6.17 -4.70 11.50
CA GLY A 215 -5.12 -3.69 11.67
C GLY A 215 -3.90 -3.89 10.75
N GLU A 216 -3.90 -4.94 9.93
CA GLU A 216 -2.85 -5.22 8.96
C GLU A 216 -3.30 -4.86 7.53
N CYS A 217 -2.37 -4.32 6.76
CA CYS A 217 -2.57 -3.98 5.36
C CYS A 217 -2.50 -5.24 4.51
N SER A 218 -3.59 -5.61 3.83
CA SER A 218 -3.71 -6.82 3.01
C SER A 218 -4.07 -6.51 1.56
N VAL A 219 -3.45 -7.22 0.62
CA VAL A 219 -3.62 -7.10 -0.84
C VAL A 219 -3.91 -8.49 -1.40
N GLY A 220 -5.08 -8.67 -2.03
CA GLY A 220 -5.49 -9.97 -2.56
C GLY A 220 -5.48 -11.09 -1.51
N GLY A 221 -5.77 -10.75 -0.24
CA GLY A 221 -5.70 -11.68 0.90
C GLY A 221 -4.30 -11.92 1.47
N THR A 222 -3.25 -11.35 0.89
CA THR A 222 -1.87 -11.45 1.39
C THR A 222 -1.53 -10.23 2.24
N THR A 223 -1.15 -10.45 3.51
CA THR A 223 -0.63 -9.36 4.36
C THR A 223 0.66 -8.80 3.76
N VAL A 224 0.69 -7.48 3.58
CA VAL A 224 1.87 -6.78 3.07
C VAL A 224 2.90 -6.64 4.20
N ALA A 225 3.95 -7.46 4.14
CA ALA A 225 5.06 -7.50 5.10
C ALA A 225 6.39 -7.80 4.38
N PRO A 226 7.55 -7.38 4.92
CA PRO A 226 8.85 -7.81 4.42
C PRO A 226 8.94 -9.34 4.29
N GLY A 227 9.36 -9.84 3.13
CA GLY A 227 9.40 -11.26 2.78
C GLY A 227 8.10 -11.83 2.20
N ALA A 228 7.00 -11.07 2.18
CA ALA A 228 5.77 -11.49 1.50
C ALA A 228 5.91 -11.37 -0.03
N VAL A 229 5.23 -12.25 -0.76
CA VAL A 229 5.17 -12.19 -2.23
C VAL A 229 3.79 -11.71 -2.63
N LEU A 230 3.70 -10.49 -3.16
CA LEU A 230 2.46 -9.96 -3.70
C LEU A 230 2.30 -10.39 -5.15
N THR A 231 1.06 -10.67 -5.54
CA THR A 231 0.72 -10.94 -6.93
C THR A 231 0.14 -9.67 -7.54
N LEU A 232 0.93 -8.95 -8.33
CA LEU A 232 0.52 -7.69 -8.95
C LEU A 232 0.03 -7.94 -10.38
N VAL A 233 -1.23 -7.59 -10.65
CA VAL A 233 -1.85 -7.76 -11.96
C VAL A 233 -1.66 -6.51 -12.79
N ARG A 234 -0.75 -6.58 -13.76
CA ARG A 234 -0.44 -5.54 -14.74
C ARG A 234 -1.08 -5.85 -16.09
N GLN A 235 -1.07 -4.91 -17.04
CA GLN A 235 -1.67 -5.14 -18.38
C GLN A 235 -1.06 -6.35 -19.11
N ALA A 236 0.22 -6.61 -18.89
CA ALA A 236 0.96 -7.72 -19.51
C ALA A 236 0.77 -9.08 -18.80
N GLY A 237 0.05 -9.13 -17.66
CA GLY A 237 -0.15 -10.34 -16.88
C GLY A 237 0.06 -10.15 -15.38
N SER A 238 0.15 -11.26 -14.66
CA SER A 238 0.30 -11.29 -13.21
C SER A 238 1.74 -11.60 -12.83
N PHE A 239 2.36 -10.75 -12.01
CA PHE A 239 3.78 -10.85 -11.69
C PHE A 239 4.02 -10.94 -10.18
N PRO A 240 4.91 -11.84 -9.74
CA PRO A 240 5.31 -11.89 -8.34
C PRO A 240 6.16 -10.66 -8.00
N PHE A 241 5.83 -10.03 -6.88
CA PHE A 241 6.53 -8.89 -6.33
C PHE A 241 6.95 -9.22 -4.89
N ASP A 242 8.24 -9.50 -4.72
CA ASP A 242 8.83 -9.84 -3.44
C ASP A 242 9.02 -8.57 -2.61
N VAL A 243 8.22 -8.42 -1.55
CA VAL A 243 8.27 -7.27 -0.66
C VAL A 243 9.57 -7.31 0.14
N MET A 244 10.38 -6.27 0.00
CA MET A 244 11.63 -6.13 0.73
C MET A 244 11.43 -5.23 1.95
N GLU A 245 10.80 -4.07 1.76
CA GLU A 245 10.65 -3.04 2.78
C GLU A 245 9.32 -2.30 2.64
N LEU A 246 8.82 -1.76 3.76
CA LEU A 246 7.58 -0.99 3.81
C LEU A 246 7.88 0.45 4.20
N TYR A 247 7.40 1.39 3.40
CA TYR A 247 7.37 2.82 3.68
C TYR A 247 5.94 3.19 4.05
N ARG A 248 5.63 3.07 5.35
CA ARG A 248 4.33 3.52 5.87
C ARG A 248 4.33 5.05 5.95
N PRO A 249 3.24 5.72 5.55
CA PRO A 249 3.07 7.12 5.91
C PRO A 249 3.15 7.22 7.44
N PRO A 250 4.08 8.00 7.99
CA PRO A 250 4.32 7.95 9.43
C PRO A 250 3.14 8.56 10.16
N THR A 251 2.52 7.76 11.01
CA THR A 251 1.67 8.22 12.12
C THR A 251 2.51 8.66 13.32
N GLU A 252 3.83 8.51 13.25
CA GLU A 252 4.80 8.75 14.33
C GLU A 252 5.57 10.06 14.14
N LEU A 253 6.23 10.51 15.21
CA LEU A 253 7.16 11.65 15.19
C LEU A 253 8.20 11.46 14.07
N GLN A 254 8.13 12.32 13.05
CA GLN A 254 9.16 12.39 12.02
C GLN A 254 10.36 13.16 12.56
N ALA A 255 11.55 12.61 12.33
CA ALA A 255 12.81 13.33 12.48
C ALA A 255 13.48 13.46 11.11
N GLU A 256 14.26 14.52 10.94
CA GLU A 256 15.19 14.66 9.82
C GLU A 256 16.60 14.50 10.38
N VAL A 257 17.31 13.45 9.95
CA VAL A 257 18.70 13.21 10.32
C VAL A 257 19.60 13.50 9.13
N THR A 258 20.71 14.17 9.37
CA THR A 258 21.68 14.39 8.29
C THR A 258 22.69 13.25 8.26
N VAL A 259 22.96 12.72 7.09
CA VAL A 259 23.77 11.53 6.89
C VAL A 259 24.75 11.78 5.76
N MET A 260 26.01 11.43 5.95
CA MET A 260 27.00 11.38 4.90
C MET A 260 27.25 9.94 4.48
N GLY A 261 27.43 9.75 3.19
CA GLY A 261 27.57 8.43 2.60
C GLY A 261 27.95 8.52 1.15
N ALA A 262 27.62 7.48 0.39
CA ALA A 262 27.74 7.52 -1.05
C ALA A 262 26.64 6.75 -1.75
N PHE A 263 26.18 7.28 -2.88
CA PHE A 263 25.45 6.48 -3.85
C PHE A 263 26.42 5.49 -4.49
N VAL A 264 26.08 4.21 -4.53
CA VAL A 264 26.94 3.10 -5.00
C VAL A 264 26.26 2.30 -6.11
N GLY A 265 27.04 1.49 -6.85
CA GLY A 265 26.53 0.61 -7.90
C GLY A 265 26.10 1.35 -9.18
N LEU A 266 26.52 2.60 -9.37
CA LEU A 266 26.09 3.43 -10.50
C LEU A 266 26.88 3.08 -11.76
N ASP A 267 26.22 3.02 -12.92
CA ASP A 267 26.94 3.08 -14.19
C ASP A 267 27.37 4.53 -14.51
N GLU A 268 28.23 4.70 -15.52
CA GLU A 268 28.79 6.01 -15.90
C GLU A 268 27.70 7.05 -16.17
N ALA A 269 26.74 6.69 -17.03
CA ALA A 269 25.69 7.61 -17.46
C ALA A 269 24.77 8.00 -16.30
N ARG A 270 24.44 7.04 -15.42
CA ARG A 270 23.62 7.29 -14.23
C ARG A 270 24.37 8.12 -13.20
N ALA A 271 25.67 7.91 -13.03
CA ALA A 271 26.49 8.70 -12.13
C ALA A 271 26.56 10.17 -12.59
N GLU A 272 26.74 10.42 -13.89
CA GLU A 272 26.69 11.78 -14.43
C GLU A 272 25.33 12.44 -14.18
N ARG A 273 24.23 11.74 -14.46
CA ARG A 273 22.87 12.27 -14.23
C ARG A 273 22.61 12.56 -12.75
N ILE A 274 22.96 11.65 -11.84
CA ILE A 274 22.81 11.90 -10.40
C ILE A 274 23.67 13.08 -9.95
N SER A 275 24.94 13.17 -10.40
CA SER A 275 25.82 14.29 -10.04
C SER A 275 25.31 15.64 -10.53
N SER A 276 24.49 15.66 -11.58
CA SER A 276 23.88 16.89 -12.13
C SER A 276 22.63 17.36 -11.37
N LEU A 277 22.08 16.55 -10.45
CA LEU A 277 20.82 16.88 -9.74
C LEU A 277 20.96 18.11 -8.81
N GLY A 278 22.18 18.50 -8.45
CA GLY A 278 22.47 19.69 -7.61
C GLY A 278 21.77 19.69 -6.25
N GLU A 279 21.88 20.79 -5.50
CA GLU A 279 21.14 21.02 -4.24
C GLU A 279 19.64 21.36 -4.47
N SER A 280 19.06 20.96 -5.61
CA SER A 280 17.72 21.41 -6.00
C SER A 280 16.60 20.65 -5.25
N SER A 281 15.47 21.33 -5.03
CA SER A 281 14.23 20.77 -4.44
C SER A 281 13.70 19.56 -5.21
N GLU A 282 14.17 19.35 -6.44
CA GLU A 282 13.78 18.26 -7.32
C GLU A 282 14.31 16.88 -6.87
N ALA A 283 15.38 16.83 -6.07
CA ALA A 283 15.87 15.62 -5.44
C ALA A 283 15.24 15.35 -4.05
N SER A 284 14.30 16.20 -3.62
CA SER A 284 13.55 15.99 -2.39
C SER A 284 12.34 15.09 -2.66
N SER A 285 12.20 14.04 -1.85
CA SER A 285 11.04 13.17 -1.88
C SER A 285 10.40 13.17 -0.50
N GLU A 286 9.07 13.27 -0.48
CA GLU A 286 8.29 13.02 0.74
C GLU A 286 8.55 11.64 1.35
N SER A 287 9.08 10.69 0.56
CA SER A 287 9.26 9.30 0.99
C SER A 287 10.53 9.04 1.80
N TRP A 288 11.59 9.83 1.62
CA TRP A 288 12.87 9.55 2.26
C TRP A 288 13.67 10.76 2.71
N GLY A 289 13.44 11.96 2.16
CA GLY A 289 14.25 13.15 2.48
C GLY A 289 14.74 13.93 1.27
N ARG A 290 15.93 14.51 1.35
CA ARG A 290 16.52 15.38 0.31
C ARG A 290 18.05 15.29 0.27
N ILE A 291 18.61 15.57 -0.90
CA ILE A 291 20.05 15.69 -1.09
C ILE A 291 20.49 17.10 -0.65
N LEU A 292 21.50 17.17 0.22
CA LEU A 292 22.07 18.43 0.69
C LEU A 292 23.32 18.82 -0.09
N SER A 293 24.15 17.86 -0.49
CA SER A 293 25.34 18.11 -1.30
C SER A 293 25.79 16.82 -2.00
N LEU A 294 26.33 16.94 -3.21
CA LEU A 294 26.88 15.84 -4.00
C LEU A 294 28.37 16.08 -4.28
N GLY A 295 29.16 15.02 -4.17
CA GLY A 295 30.52 14.96 -4.67
C GLY A 295 30.55 14.59 -6.16
N ARG A 296 31.76 14.40 -6.67
CA ARG A 296 31.95 13.95 -8.06
C ARG A 296 31.85 12.42 -8.16
N PRO A 297 31.51 11.89 -9.35
CA PRO A 297 31.63 10.47 -9.62
C PRO A 297 33.08 9.97 -9.45
N GLU A 298 33.27 9.08 -8.49
CA GLU A 298 34.53 8.39 -8.23
C GLU A 298 34.43 6.93 -8.70
N PRO A 299 35.53 6.28 -9.10
CA PRO A 299 35.54 4.83 -9.30
C PRO A 299 35.09 4.11 -8.03
N GLU A 300 34.18 3.16 -8.16
CA GLU A 300 33.79 2.33 -7.02
C GLU A 300 34.82 1.25 -6.78
N ASN A 301 35.33 1.23 -5.56
CA ASN A 301 36.48 0.45 -5.15
C ASN A 301 36.03 -0.82 -4.43
N VAL A 302 36.57 -1.98 -4.85
CA VAL A 302 36.42 -3.23 -4.12
C VAL A 302 37.22 -3.14 -2.82
N ARG A 303 36.50 -3.11 -1.69
CA ARG A 303 37.08 -3.22 -0.37
C ARG A 303 37.04 -4.69 0.07
N LEU A 304 38.21 -5.28 0.28
CA LEU A 304 38.30 -6.56 0.97
C LEU A 304 38.14 -6.36 2.47
N THR A 305 37.71 -7.41 3.16
CA THR A 305 37.70 -7.47 4.63
C THR A 305 39.12 -7.14 5.14
N GLY A 306 39.25 -6.06 5.92
CA GLY A 306 40.56 -5.54 6.37
C GLY A 306 41.04 -4.26 5.68
N GLY A 307 40.22 -3.62 4.83
CA GLY A 307 40.52 -2.29 4.29
C GLY A 307 41.48 -2.27 3.10
N VAL A 308 41.88 -3.44 2.60
CA VAL A 308 42.76 -3.55 1.44
C VAL A 308 41.95 -3.30 0.16
N HIS A 309 42.47 -2.40 -0.67
CA HIS A 309 41.91 -2.08 -1.97
C HIS A 309 42.30 -3.16 -2.99
N ALA A 310 41.30 -3.83 -3.58
CA ALA A 310 41.53 -4.96 -4.51
C ALA A 310 41.19 -4.66 -5.97
N GLY A 311 41.00 -3.38 -6.32
CA GLY A 311 40.62 -2.93 -7.66
C GLY A 311 39.26 -2.23 -7.67
N THR A 312 38.73 -1.95 -8.86
CA THR A 312 37.43 -1.28 -9.04
C THR A 312 36.36 -2.27 -9.48
N THR A 313 35.10 -2.00 -9.14
CA THR A 313 33.95 -2.84 -9.54
C THR A 313 33.51 -2.60 -10.99
N GLY A 314 34.11 -1.62 -11.67
CA GLY A 314 33.62 -1.08 -12.96
C GLY A 314 32.38 -0.19 -12.81
N LYS A 315 31.92 0.05 -11.59
CA LYS A 315 30.84 0.99 -11.26
C LYS A 315 31.43 2.29 -10.71
N ARG A 316 30.55 3.28 -10.52
CA ARG A 316 30.84 4.58 -9.94
C ARG A 316 30.15 4.72 -8.59
N ARG A 317 30.79 5.47 -7.71
CA ARG A 317 30.19 5.96 -6.46
C ARG A 317 30.20 7.48 -6.44
N ILE A 318 29.19 8.07 -5.81
CA ILE A 318 29.09 9.53 -5.62
C ILE A 318 28.92 9.78 -4.14
N ARG A 319 29.91 10.41 -3.50
CA ARG A 319 29.75 10.83 -2.11
C ARG A 319 28.63 11.85 -2.00
N ALA A 320 27.83 11.79 -0.95
CA ALA A 320 26.77 12.77 -0.74
C ALA A 320 26.53 13.03 0.73
N LEU A 321 26.09 14.25 1.01
CA LEU A 321 25.43 14.62 2.24
C LEU A 321 23.92 14.66 1.96
N VAL A 322 23.14 13.92 2.72
CA VAL A 322 21.69 13.82 2.55
C VAL A 322 20.98 14.04 3.87
N ALA A 323 19.82 14.70 3.83
CA ALA A 323 18.92 14.80 4.97
C ALA A 323 17.84 13.73 4.81
N ILE A 324 17.84 12.73 5.68
CA ILE A 324 16.92 11.59 5.66
C ILE A 324 15.78 11.87 6.63
N ARG A 325 14.55 11.82 6.11
CA ARG A 325 13.33 11.81 6.91
C ARG A 325 13.04 10.39 7.36
N CYS A 326 12.98 10.19 8.67
CA CYS A 326 12.76 8.88 9.27
C CYS A 326 11.68 8.94 10.35
N ALA A 327 11.07 7.79 10.62
CA ALA A 327 10.19 7.61 11.77
C ALA A 327 11.03 7.26 13.00
N ILE A 328 10.74 7.89 14.14
CA ILE A 328 11.36 7.54 15.42
C ILE A 328 10.59 6.39 16.06
N VAL A 329 11.15 5.18 15.99
CA VAL A 329 10.62 3.98 16.64
C VAL A 329 11.48 3.68 17.86
N GLY A 330 10.97 3.98 19.06
CA GLY A 330 11.77 3.91 20.28
C GLY A 330 12.86 4.99 20.30
N HIS A 331 14.13 4.57 20.20
CA HIS A 331 15.30 5.47 20.11
C HIS A 331 15.98 5.42 18.74
N GLU A 332 15.40 4.69 17.78
CA GLU A 332 15.99 4.45 16.47
C GLU A 332 15.29 5.29 15.40
N CYS A 333 16.07 5.94 14.55
CA CYS A 333 15.60 6.61 13.34
C CYS A 333 15.52 5.58 12.22
N ARG A 334 14.29 5.26 11.75
CA ARG A 334 14.05 4.23 10.74
C ARG A 334 13.53 4.81 9.43
N LEU A 335 14.17 4.45 8.33
CA LEU A 335 13.67 4.68 6.97
C LEU A 335 13.03 3.38 6.49
N GLY A 336 11.70 3.37 6.40
CA GLY A 336 10.94 2.15 6.17
C GLY A 336 11.12 1.14 7.30
N SER A 337 11.59 -0.08 7.00
CA SER A 337 11.91 -1.08 8.00
C SER A 337 13.38 -1.06 8.46
N LYS A 338 14.24 -0.24 7.86
CA LYS A 338 15.68 -0.18 8.19
C LYS A 338 16.00 0.93 9.17
N GLU A 339 16.83 0.61 10.15
CA GLU A 339 17.48 1.62 11.00
C GLU A 339 18.54 2.36 10.17
N VAL A 340 18.50 3.69 10.23
CA VAL A 340 19.52 4.56 9.64
C VAL A 340 20.75 4.50 10.55
N ARG A 341 21.73 3.69 10.18
CA ARG A 341 22.98 3.49 10.92
C ARG A 341 24.17 3.34 9.97
N VAL A 342 25.38 3.55 10.50
CA VAL A 342 26.62 3.39 9.72
C VAL A 342 26.76 1.97 9.16
N GLY A 343 27.14 1.88 7.89
CA GLY A 343 27.36 0.63 7.14
C GLY A 343 26.08 -0.01 6.59
N ILE A 344 24.93 0.67 6.65
CA ILE A 344 23.69 0.20 6.02
C ILE A 344 23.52 0.79 4.62
N ASP A 345 22.99 -0.02 3.71
CA ASP A 345 22.53 0.44 2.39
C ASP A 345 21.04 0.78 2.43
N LEU A 346 20.74 2.03 2.09
CA LEU A 346 19.38 2.55 1.98
C LEU A 346 18.97 2.63 0.52
N ALA A 347 17.77 2.18 0.20
CA ALA A 347 17.18 2.38 -1.11
C ALA A 347 16.61 3.81 -1.19
N ILE A 348 17.24 4.64 -2.01
CA ILE A 348 16.83 6.03 -2.21
C ILE A 348 16.14 6.15 -3.57
N PRO A 349 14.83 6.43 -3.63
CA PRO A 349 14.17 6.74 -4.89
C PRO A 349 14.63 8.11 -5.40
N THR A 350 15.09 8.11 -6.64
CA THR A 350 15.49 9.28 -7.43
C THR A 350 14.67 9.31 -8.72
N ARG A 351 14.73 10.41 -9.48
CA ARG A 351 14.15 10.47 -10.84
C ARG A 351 14.76 9.47 -11.82
N GLU A 352 15.96 8.98 -11.51
CA GLU A 352 16.65 7.95 -12.27
C GLU A 352 16.30 6.54 -11.78
N GLY A 353 15.24 6.40 -11.00
CA GLY A 353 14.88 5.16 -10.31
C GLY A 353 15.55 5.03 -8.93
N ILE A 354 15.68 3.81 -8.44
CA ILE A 354 16.23 3.55 -7.10
C ILE A 354 17.76 3.53 -7.13
N ALA A 355 18.39 4.38 -6.33
CA ALA A 355 19.84 4.40 -6.10
C ALA A 355 20.15 3.89 -4.68
N TRP A 356 21.15 3.04 -4.55
CA TRP A 356 21.60 2.53 -3.26
C TRP A 356 22.53 3.55 -2.60
N PHE A 357 22.25 3.90 -1.36
CA PHE A 357 23.03 4.83 -0.57
C PHE A 357 23.65 4.13 0.64
N GLU A 358 24.98 3.96 0.60
CA GLU A 358 25.78 3.40 1.68
C GLU A 358 26.01 4.50 2.73
N VAL A 359 25.45 4.32 3.93
CA VAL A 359 25.61 5.27 5.03
C VAL A 359 27.01 5.14 5.63
N ALA A 360 27.84 6.17 5.49
CA ALA A 360 29.17 6.21 6.08
C ALA A 360 29.14 6.81 7.50
N GLU A 361 28.29 7.81 7.72
CA GLU A 361 28.35 8.64 8.91
C GLU A 361 27.02 9.37 9.14
N ILE A 362 26.64 9.57 10.40
CA ILE A 362 25.43 10.31 10.78
C ILE A 362 25.88 11.59 11.46
N TYR A 363 25.44 12.72 10.92
CA TYR A 363 25.71 14.06 11.45
C TYR A 363 24.71 14.40 12.53
N PRO A 364 25.16 15.11 13.57
CA PRO A 364 24.46 15.20 14.84
C PRO A 364 23.07 15.82 14.68
N GLY A 365 22.10 15.21 15.35
CA GLY A 365 20.75 15.74 15.47
C GLY A 365 20.73 17.00 16.34
N ALA A 366 19.70 17.83 16.17
CA ALA A 366 19.53 19.11 16.87
C ALA A 366 19.56 19.03 18.42
N THR A 367 19.54 17.83 19.00
CA THR A 367 19.52 17.56 20.43
C THR A 367 20.89 17.27 21.06
N GLU A 368 21.97 17.18 20.28
CA GLU A 368 23.31 16.97 20.83
C GLU A 368 23.97 18.30 21.23
N ARG A 369 24.77 18.29 22.30
CA ARG A 369 25.57 19.46 22.70
C ARG A 369 26.68 19.69 21.68
N LEU A 370 26.38 20.55 20.72
CA LEU A 370 27.31 20.97 19.68
C LEU A 370 28.19 22.10 20.21
N VAL A 371 29.48 22.02 19.88
CA VAL A 371 30.41 23.14 19.95
C VAL A 371 30.83 23.50 18.55
N GLU A 372 30.97 24.80 18.29
CA GLU A 372 31.51 25.32 17.04
C GLU A 372 33.01 25.60 17.24
N LEU A 373 33.88 24.87 16.54
CA LEU A 373 35.33 25.08 16.54
C LEU A 373 35.77 25.79 15.26
N LYS A 374 36.72 26.71 15.37
CA LYS A 374 37.38 27.29 14.19
C LYS A 374 38.58 26.41 13.84
N VAL A 375 38.60 25.87 12.63
CA VAL A 375 39.67 25.00 12.15
C VAL A 375 40.32 25.64 10.93
N ALA A 376 41.61 25.92 11.03
CA ALA A 376 42.44 26.38 9.92
C ALA A 376 43.06 25.17 9.22
N GLY A 377 43.10 25.20 7.90
CA GLY A 377 43.57 24.09 7.08
C GLY A 377 43.54 24.45 5.59
N ALA A 378 43.46 23.44 4.73
CA ALA A 378 43.34 23.65 3.30
C ALA A 378 42.40 22.64 2.65
N PHE A 379 41.62 23.08 1.67
CA PHE A 379 40.98 22.18 0.73
C PHE A 379 42.03 21.64 -0.24
N VAL A 380 42.15 20.33 -0.39
CA VAL A 380 43.24 19.67 -1.13
C VAL A 380 42.73 18.82 -2.30
N ALA A 381 43.65 18.33 -3.14
CA ALA A 381 43.37 17.48 -4.30
C ALA A 381 42.44 18.13 -5.36
N LEU A 382 42.36 19.46 -5.39
CA LEU A 382 41.50 20.20 -6.31
C LEU A 382 42.12 20.25 -7.72
N ASP A 383 41.28 20.21 -8.75
CA ASP A 383 41.72 20.66 -10.07
C ASP A 383 41.80 22.20 -10.14
N ARG A 384 42.44 22.73 -11.19
CA ARG A 384 42.65 24.18 -11.34
C ARG A 384 41.33 24.95 -11.38
N ASP A 385 40.35 24.47 -12.14
CA ASP A 385 39.09 25.17 -12.36
C ASP A 385 38.24 25.17 -11.07
N GLN A 386 38.29 24.07 -10.32
CA GLN A 386 37.64 23.92 -9.02
C GLN A 386 38.29 24.82 -7.97
N ALA A 387 39.62 24.87 -7.89
CA ALA A 387 40.33 25.74 -6.96
C ALA A 387 40.03 27.22 -7.23
N GLN A 388 39.95 27.61 -8.51
CA GLN A 388 39.57 28.96 -8.91
C GLN A 388 38.12 29.30 -8.55
N ARG A 389 37.17 28.39 -8.80
CA ARG A 389 35.76 28.61 -8.45
C ARG A 389 35.52 28.66 -6.94
N LEU A 390 36.17 27.77 -6.21
CA LEU A 390 36.11 27.77 -4.75
C LEU A 390 36.63 29.10 -4.20
N ALA A 391 37.83 29.53 -4.60
CA ALA A 391 38.40 30.81 -4.16
C ALA A 391 37.60 32.05 -4.60
N ALA A 392 36.84 31.95 -5.70
CA ALA A 392 35.94 33.01 -6.16
C ALA A 392 34.58 33.04 -5.45
N THR A 393 34.24 31.99 -4.70
CA THR A 393 32.96 31.90 -3.97
C THR A 393 32.97 32.84 -2.78
N ALA A 394 31.98 33.72 -2.67
CA ALA A 394 31.83 34.54 -1.47
C ALA A 394 31.46 33.64 -0.28
N VAL A 395 32.14 33.85 0.85
CA VAL A 395 31.90 33.08 2.09
C VAL A 395 30.44 33.18 2.55
N SER A 396 29.77 34.31 2.29
CA SER A 396 28.34 34.52 2.58
C SER A 396 27.40 33.60 1.81
N ASP A 397 27.85 33.07 0.68
CA ASP A 397 27.04 32.27 -0.24
C ASP A 397 27.17 30.77 0.07
N GLN A 398 28.02 30.41 1.05
CA GLN A 398 28.16 29.03 1.52
C GLN A 398 26.96 28.65 2.40
N PRO A 399 26.31 27.51 2.14
CA PRO A 399 25.16 27.09 2.92
C PRO A 399 25.56 26.84 4.38
N ASN A 400 24.75 27.34 5.32
CA ASN A 400 24.88 26.99 6.74
C ASN A 400 24.40 25.53 6.89
N GLN A 401 25.36 24.62 6.94
CA GLN A 401 25.09 23.19 6.94
C GLN A 401 25.20 22.63 8.37
N PRO A 402 24.62 21.46 8.64
CA PRO A 402 24.67 20.85 9.98
C PRO A 402 26.10 20.54 10.45
N TRP A 403 27.06 20.37 9.54
CA TRP A 403 28.48 20.20 9.88
C TRP A 403 29.17 21.51 10.29
N GLY A 404 28.67 22.67 9.86
CA GLY A 404 29.41 23.93 9.97
C GLY A 404 29.24 24.90 8.80
N LYS A 405 30.21 25.81 8.66
CA LYS A 405 30.30 26.81 7.57
C LYS A 405 31.75 27.17 7.27
N VAL A 406 32.05 27.55 6.04
CA VAL A 406 33.34 28.16 5.69
C VAL A 406 33.34 29.61 6.19
N LEU A 407 34.48 30.08 6.73
CA LEU A 407 34.67 31.44 7.26
C LEU A 407 35.61 32.29 6.40
N ALA A 408 36.61 31.67 5.77
CA ALA A 408 37.55 32.35 4.89
C ALA A 408 38.15 31.36 3.89
N LEU A 409 38.48 31.87 2.70
CA LEU A 409 39.17 31.14 1.63
C LEU A 409 40.37 31.98 1.17
N GLY A 410 41.50 31.32 0.99
CA GLY A 410 42.73 31.87 0.43
C GLY A 410 42.79 31.76 -1.10
N PRO A 411 43.86 32.27 -1.72
CA PRO A 411 44.10 32.06 -3.14
C PRO A 411 44.44 30.59 -3.44
N PRO A 412 44.15 30.10 -4.66
CA PRO A 412 44.52 28.75 -5.06
C PRO A 412 46.04 28.62 -5.26
N GLU A 413 46.65 27.66 -4.59
CA GLU A 413 48.08 27.37 -4.65
C GLU A 413 48.32 25.98 -5.26
N PRO A 414 49.40 25.76 -6.03
CA PRO A 414 49.78 24.42 -6.45
C PRO A 414 50.09 23.54 -5.23
N GLU A 415 49.53 22.35 -5.19
CA GLU A 415 49.81 21.39 -4.13
C GLU A 415 51.23 20.82 -4.34
N ILE A 416 52.09 21.00 -3.34
CA ILE A 416 53.49 20.56 -3.34
C ILE A 416 53.66 19.32 -2.47
N VAL A 417 54.41 18.34 -2.96
CA VAL A 417 54.84 17.20 -2.14
C VAL A 417 56.01 17.66 -1.29
N VAL A 418 55.86 17.58 0.02
CA VAL A 418 56.95 17.88 0.95
C VAL A 418 57.60 16.57 1.36
N LEU A 419 58.87 16.40 1.03
CA LEU A 419 59.68 15.31 1.58
C LEU A 419 60.29 15.79 2.89
N ALA A 420 60.01 15.08 3.97
CA ALA A 420 60.69 15.29 5.23
C ALA A 420 62.09 14.68 5.14
N GLU A 421 63.11 15.53 5.06
CA GLU A 421 64.51 15.16 5.30
C GLU A 421 64.94 15.64 6.70
N ASP A 422 65.99 15.03 7.25
CA ASP A 422 66.58 15.43 8.54
C ASP A 422 67.03 16.91 8.59
N SER A 423 67.13 17.57 7.42
CA SER A 423 67.50 18.98 7.25
C SER A 423 66.30 19.94 7.20
N GLY A 424 65.07 19.43 7.24
CA GLY A 424 63.82 20.17 7.13
C GLY A 424 62.98 19.75 5.92
N PRO A 425 61.76 20.31 5.79
CA PRO A 425 60.87 20.01 4.67
C PRO A 425 61.45 20.54 3.35
N VAL A 426 61.68 19.65 2.37
CA VAL A 426 62.10 20.01 1.02
C VAL A 426 60.96 19.73 0.04
N GLY A 427 60.58 20.74 -0.76
CA GLY A 427 59.57 20.58 -1.80
C GLY A 427 60.08 19.69 -2.94
N ALA A 428 59.42 18.56 -3.16
CA ALA A 428 59.82 17.52 -4.11
C ALA A 428 59.13 17.62 -5.49
N GLY A 429 58.29 18.63 -5.68
CA GLY A 429 57.53 18.87 -6.91
C GLY A 429 56.05 19.14 -6.64
N THR A 430 55.30 19.50 -7.68
CA THR A 430 53.85 19.69 -7.60
C THR A 430 53.12 18.40 -7.97
N THR A 431 51.99 18.12 -7.33
CA THR A 431 51.15 16.94 -7.64
C THR A 431 50.31 17.12 -8.90
N GLY A 432 50.34 18.31 -9.51
CA GLY A 432 49.41 18.72 -10.57
C GLY A 432 48.01 19.09 -10.05
N LYS A 433 47.80 19.02 -8.73
CA LYS A 433 46.60 19.48 -8.03
C LYS A 433 46.84 20.84 -7.37
N PHE A 434 45.75 21.42 -6.88
CA PHE A 434 45.75 22.69 -6.18
C PHE A 434 45.19 22.51 -4.78
N LYS A 435 45.67 23.35 -3.86
CA LYS A 435 45.10 23.56 -2.54
C LYS A 435 44.55 24.98 -2.41
N VAL A 436 43.53 25.14 -1.57
CA VAL A 436 42.98 26.44 -1.18
C VAL A 436 42.96 26.49 0.34
N ASP A 437 43.84 27.29 0.93
CA ASP A 437 43.86 27.49 2.38
C ASP A 437 42.52 28.06 2.83
N ALA A 438 42.00 27.59 3.97
CA ALA A 438 40.69 27.97 4.44
C ALA A 438 40.58 27.95 5.95
N LEU A 439 39.67 28.79 6.46
CA LEU A 439 39.22 28.76 7.84
C LEU A 439 37.76 28.30 7.84
N VAL A 440 37.45 27.26 8.59
CA VAL A 440 36.09 26.69 8.67
C VAL A 440 35.61 26.67 10.11
N ALA A 441 34.33 26.97 10.34
CA ALA A 441 33.66 26.76 11.60
C ALA A 441 32.97 25.40 11.57
N VAL A 442 33.47 24.44 12.33
CA VAL A 442 32.95 23.06 12.38
C VAL A 442 32.11 22.88 13.63
N ARG A 443 30.86 22.44 13.47
CA ARG A 443 29.98 22.01 14.55
C ARG A 443 30.24 20.54 14.85
N CYS A 444 30.71 20.26 16.05
CA CYS A 444 31.12 18.91 16.46
C CYS A 444 30.60 18.56 17.84
N VAL A 445 30.53 17.26 18.11
CA VAL A 445 30.04 16.69 19.36
C VAL A 445 31.23 16.44 20.27
N VAL A 446 31.18 16.91 21.51
CA VAL A 446 32.24 16.64 22.49
C VAL A 446 32.14 15.21 22.97
N ALA A 447 33.14 14.40 22.67
CA ALA A 447 33.26 13.02 23.15
C ALA A 447 34.60 12.84 23.86
N GLY A 448 34.58 12.82 25.19
CA GLY A 448 35.79 12.79 26.01
C GLY A 448 36.53 14.13 25.93
N THR A 449 37.81 14.10 25.52
CA THR A 449 38.66 15.30 25.37
C THR A 449 38.73 15.82 23.93
N GLY A 450 38.08 15.14 22.98
CA GLY A 450 38.09 15.51 21.57
C GLY A 450 36.72 15.99 21.09
N CYS A 451 36.74 16.79 20.02
CA CYS A 451 35.52 17.14 19.31
C CYS A 451 35.40 16.27 18.06
N ARG A 452 34.25 15.61 17.89
CA ARG A 452 34.02 14.67 16.79
C ARG A 452 33.04 15.25 15.79
N LEU A 453 33.45 15.25 14.52
CA LEU A 453 32.53 15.38 13.40
C LEU A 453 32.23 13.96 12.93
N GLY A 454 31.04 13.48 13.31
CA GLY A 454 30.61 12.07 13.29
C GLY A 454 31.66 11.08 13.80
N SER A 455 32.25 10.26 12.93
CA SER A 455 33.27 9.26 13.26
C SER A 455 34.68 9.86 13.42
N THR A 456 34.95 11.01 12.81
CA THR A 456 36.28 11.63 12.79
C THR A 456 36.50 12.52 14.01
N THR A 457 37.59 12.30 14.75
CA THR A 457 38.01 13.23 15.81
C THR A 457 38.80 14.35 15.16
N ILE A 458 38.33 15.59 15.31
CA ILE A 458 38.99 16.76 14.72
C ILE A 458 40.31 16.96 15.45
N GLY A 459 41.40 16.97 14.69
CA GLY A 459 42.77 17.12 15.14
C GLY A 459 43.67 17.68 14.04
N PRO A 460 44.92 18.05 14.36
CA PRO A 460 45.94 18.30 13.35
C PRO A 460 46.06 17.07 12.43
N GLU A 461 46.20 17.30 11.13
CA GLU A 461 46.29 16.29 10.06
C GLU A 461 45.03 15.44 9.86
N SER A 462 43.88 15.86 10.42
CA SER A 462 42.61 15.17 10.18
C SER A 462 41.99 15.57 8.86
N MET A 463 41.59 14.57 8.06
CA MET A 463 40.94 14.77 6.77
C MET A 463 39.42 14.81 6.94
N LEU A 464 38.82 15.97 6.70
CA LEU A 464 37.37 16.19 6.79
C LEU A 464 36.74 16.22 5.40
N SER A 465 35.56 15.62 5.25
CA SER A 465 34.75 15.79 4.03
C SER A 465 33.77 16.94 4.24
N VAL A 466 34.00 18.04 3.57
CA VAL A 466 33.33 19.32 3.80
C VAL A 466 32.46 19.69 2.58
N PRO A 467 31.14 19.79 2.74
CA PRO A 467 30.25 20.35 1.74
C PRO A 467 30.58 21.80 1.41
N THR A 468 30.71 22.10 0.11
CA THR A 468 30.92 23.45 -0.43
C THR A 468 29.99 23.67 -1.63
N THR A 469 29.99 24.88 -2.19
CA THR A 469 29.32 25.20 -3.47
C THR A 469 29.82 24.36 -4.65
N GLU A 470 31.07 23.86 -4.57
CA GLU A 470 31.67 22.97 -5.57
C GLU A 470 31.44 21.47 -5.26
N GLY A 471 30.55 21.18 -4.30
CA GLY A 471 30.26 19.84 -3.81
C GLY A 471 31.06 19.45 -2.57
N LEU A 472 31.13 18.14 -2.30
CA LEU A 472 31.84 17.61 -1.14
C LEU A 472 33.37 17.56 -1.39
N LEU A 473 34.13 18.38 -0.68
CA LEU A 473 35.59 18.52 -0.82
C LEU A 473 36.35 17.92 0.36
N LEU A 474 37.61 17.55 0.14
CA LEU A 474 38.51 17.12 1.21
C LEU A 474 39.21 18.34 1.82
N PHE A 475 39.12 18.48 3.13
CA PHE A 475 39.75 19.53 3.92
C PHE A 475 40.77 18.91 4.89
N ASP A 476 42.04 19.27 4.71
CA ASP A 476 43.16 18.87 5.57
C ASP A 476 43.28 19.88 6.73
N ALA A 477 42.90 19.45 7.93
CA ALA A 477 42.90 20.31 9.12
C ALA A 477 44.32 20.47 9.68
N ALA A 478 44.86 21.68 9.69
CA ALA A 478 46.20 21.96 10.20
C ALA A 478 46.18 22.39 11.68
N GLU A 479 45.28 23.30 12.05
CA GLU A 479 45.26 23.91 13.38
C GLU A 479 43.82 24.13 13.86
N ILE A 480 43.56 23.78 15.12
CA ILE A 480 42.28 24.07 15.78
C ILE A 480 42.46 25.32 16.62
N GLN A 481 41.72 26.37 16.26
CA GLN A 481 41.64 27.57 17.07
C GLN A 481 40.54 27.39 18.12
N PRO A 482 40.80 27.77 19.39
CA PRO A 482 39.78 27.73 20.42
C PRO A 482 38.60 28.62 20.01
N ALA A 483 37.40 28.08 20.14
CA ALA A 483 36.19 28.87 19.96
C ALA A 483 36.19 30.01 20.97
N GLU A 484 35.90 31.24 20.53
CA GLU A 484 35.35 32.24 21.46
C GLU A 484 34.04 31.63 21.96
N THR A 485 34.02 31.14 23.19
CA THR A 485 32.89 30.40 23.76
C THR A 485 31.64 31.28 23.78
N THR A 486 30.83 31.20 22.73
CA THR A 486 29.39 31.46 22.83
C THR A 486 28.72 30.14 23.13
N LEU A 487 28.41 29.91 24.41
CA LEU A 487 27.40 28.95 24.82
C LEU A 487 26.13 29.28 24.02
N VAL A 488 25.80 28.44 23.04
CA VAL A 488 24.50 28.51 22.38
C VAL A 488 23.51 27.92 23.39
N ASP A 489 22.84 28.81 24.14
CA ASP A 489 21.67 28.45 24.93
C ASP A 489 20.57 28.03 23.94
N VAL A 490 20.23 26.74 23.96
CA VAL A 490 19.06 26.21 23.27
C VAL A 490 17.97 26.04 24.33
N THR A 491 17.00 26.96 24.34
CA THR A 491 15.74 26.85 25.08
C THR A 491 14.78 25.90 24.38
#